data_AF-A0A1Y3YRF1-F1
#
_entry.id   AF-A0A1Y3YRF1-F1
#
_cell.length_a   1.000
_cell.length_b   1.000
_cell.length_c   1.000
_cell.angle_alpha   90.00
_cell.angle_beta   90.00
_cell.angle_gamma   90.00
#
_symmetry.space_group_name_H-M   'P 1'
#
loop_
_entity.id
_entity.type
_entity.pdbx_description
1 polymer ?
#
loop_
_entity_poly.entity_id
_entity_poly.type
_entity_poly.pdbx_seq_one_letter_code
_entity_poly.pdbx_strand_id
1 'polypeptide(L)'
;MENILLVTSIIIIVFGILQIVLFFKVWGMTNDVRKIKNNTINSFDEAHKQIIIGNKDKAFEIYKYSYVKELIKLSELPGDFKYNYPRLVEKYKYELSKLGEGYSIDFSEYDAVNKIRKVTE
;
A
#
# COMPACT_ATOMS: atom_id res chain seq x y z
N MET A 1 -21.83 -13.82 -54.25
CA MET A 1 -21.98 -12.86 -53.13
C MET A 1 -22.50 -13.54 -51.88
N GLU A 2 -23.51 -14.41 -51.95
CA GLU A 2 -24.02 -15.17 -50.78
C GLU A 2 -22.96 -15.95 -50.01
N ASN A 3 -22.08 -16.70 -50.67
CA ASN A 3 -21.05 -17.49 -49.98
C ASN A 3 -20.08 -16.61 -49.16
N ILE A 4 -19.77 -15.42 -49.65
CA ILE A 4 -18.92 -14.46 -48.95
C ILE A 4 -19.66 -13.91 -47.72
N LEU A 5 -20.96 -13.63 -47.85
CA LEU A 5 -21.80 -13.17 -46.74
C LEU A 5 -21.94 -14.25 -45.65
N LEU A 6 -22.11 -15.52 -46.04
CA LEU A 6 -22.19 -16.65 -45.11
C LEU A 6 -20.88 -16.87 -44.35
N VAL A 7 -19.73 -16.79 -45.03
CA VAL A 7 -18.42 -16.91 -44.36
C VAL A 7 -18.19 -15.73 -43.42
N THR A 8 -18.56 -14.52 -43.83
CA THR A 8 -18.41 -13.30 -43.01
C THR A 8 -19.28 -13.36 -41.76
N SER A 9 -20.52 -13.83 -41.85
CA SER A 9 -21.41 -13.95 -40.69
C SER A 9 -20.89 -14.97 -39.67
N ILE A 10 -20.34 -16.10 -40.12
CA ILE A 10 -19.74 -17.10 -39.25
C ILE A 10 -18.52 -16.51 -38.50
N ILE A 11 -17.66 -15.77 -39.20
CA ILE A 11 -16.49 -15.12 -38.58
C ILE A 11 -16.91 -14.13 -37.50
N ILE A 12 -17.96 -13.31 -37.75
CA ILE A 12 -18.47 -12.35 -36.77
C ILE A 12 -19.03 -13.06 -35.53
N ILE A 13 -19.75 -14.18 -35.71
CA ILE A 13 -20.30 -14.96 -34.60
C ILE A 13 -19.17 -15.58 -33.76
N VAL A 14 -18.19 -16.21 -34.41
CA VAL A 14 -17.02 -16.78 -33.73
C VAL A 14 -16.25 -15.69 -32.99
N PHE A 15 -16.06 -14.53 -33.62
CA PHE A 15 -15.41 -13.39 -32.99
C PHE A 15 -16.20 -12.89 -31.77
N GLY A 16 -17.53 -12.78 -31.86
CA GLY A 16 -18.38 -12.38 -30.73
C GLY A 16 -18.28 -13.34 -29.54
N ILE A 17 -18.31 -14.65 -29.79
CA ILE A 17 -18.14 -15.67 -28.74
C ILE A 17 -16.74 -15.57 -28.11
N LEU A 18 -15.70 -15.42 -28.94
CA LEU A 18 -14.32 -15.23 -28.46
C LEU A 18 -14.18 -13.97 -27.60
N GLN A 19 -14.83 -12.86 -27.98
CA GLN A 19 -14.82 -11.63 -27.17
C GLN A 19 -15.46 -11.85 -25.79
N ILE A 20 -16.60 -12.52 -25.72
CA ILE A 20 -17.27 -12.82 -24.44
C ILE A 20 -16.36 -13.64 -23.52
N VAL A 21 -15.69 -14.67 -24.04
CA VAL A 21 -14.72 -15.48 -23.27
C VAL A 21 -13.54 -14.63 -22.79
N LEU A 22 -13.02 -13.75 -23.64
CA LEU A 22 -11.94 -12.82 -23.27
C LEU A 22 -12.37 -11.84 -22.17
N PHE A 23 -13.61 -11.33 -22.20
CA PHE A 23 -14.13 -10.48 -21.12
C PHE A 23 -14.17 -11.19 -19.77
N PHE A 24 -14.66 -12.44 -19.70
CA PHE A 24 -14.63 -13.23 -18.47
C PHE A 24 -13.20 -13.49 -17.98
N LYS A 25 -12.25 -13.71 -18.89
CA LYS A 25 -10.83 -13.93 -18.55
C LYS A 25 -10.19 -12.67 -17.94
N VAL A 26 -10.41 -11.50 -18.54
CA VAL A 26 -9.95 -10.21 -17.99
C VAL A 26 -10.64 -9.90 -16.67
N TRP A 27 -11.92 -10.22 -16.53
CA TRP A 27 -12.64 -10.01 -15.27
C TRP A 27 -12.11 -10.89 -14.12
N GLY A 28 -11.75 -12.15 -14.40
CA GLY A 28 -11.04 -13.01 -13.45
C GLY A 28 -9.70 -12.43 -13.00
N MET A 29 -8.87 -11.98 -13.96
CA MET A 29 -7.58 -11.36 -13.67
C MET A 29 -7.72 -10.08 -12.83
N THR A 30 -8.70 -9.23 -13.13
CA THR A 30 -8.96 -8.00 -12.35
C THR A 30 -9.49 -8.29 -10.94
N ASN A 31 -10.26 -9.36 -10.76
CA ASN A 31 -10.69 -9.81 -9.42
C ASN A 31 -9.50 -10.29 -8.56
N ASP A 32 -8.52 -10.97 -9.17
CA ASP A 32 -7.33 -11.41 -8.45
C ASP A 32 -6.44 -10.22 -8.04
N VAL A 33 -6.29 -9.19 -8.89
CA VAL A 33 -5.64 -7.93 -8.50
C VAL A 33 -6.35 -7.28 -7.31
N ARG A 34 -7.69 -7.30 -7.27
CA ARG A 34 -8.47 -6.79 -6.12
C ARG A 34 -8.19 -7.57 -4.84
N LYS A 35 -7.99 -8.89 -4.92
CA LYS A 35 -7.62 -9.72 -3.75
C LYS A 35 -6.21 -9.44 -3.26
N ILE A 36 -5.24 -9.26 -4.16
CA ILE A 36 -3.86 -8.90 -3.79
C ILE A 36 -3.84 -7.57 -3.03
N LYS A 37 -4.60 -6.57 -3.48
CA LYS A 37 -4.75 -5.29 -2.79
C LYS A 37 -5.34 -5.42 -1.38
N ASN A 38 -6.22 -6.40 -1.14
CA ASN A 38 -6.84 -6.59 0.18
C ASN A 38 -5.96 -7.41 1.14
N ASN A 39 -4.99 -8.19 0.63
CA ASN A 39 -4.08 -8.99 1.45
C ASN A 39 -2.86 -8.21 1.97
N THR A 40 -2.70 -6.93 1.61
CA THR A 40 -1.78 -6.06 2.35
C THR A 40 -2.40 -5.77 3.70
N ILE A 41 -2.02 -6.55 4.72
CA ILE A 41 -2.35 -6.27 6.12
C ILE A 41 -1.92 -4.83 6.41
N ASN A 42 -2.88 -3.94 6.60
CA ASN A 42 -2.59 -2.57 6.99
C ASN A 42 -2.06 -2.62 8.42
N SER A 43 -0.77 -2.37 8.60
CA SER A 43 -0.13 -2.38 9.93
C SER A 43 -0.84 -1.46 10.93
N PHE A 44 -1.48 -0.39 10.44
CA PHE A 44 -2.27 0.52 11.28
C PHE A 44 -3.58 -0.12 11.78
N ASP A 45 -4.24 -0.93 10.95
CA ASP A 45 -5.44 -1.67 11.38
C ASP A 45 -5.11 -2.67 12.49
N GLU A 46 -3.96 -3.34 12.37
CA GLU A 46 -3.47 -4.21 13.45
C GLU A 46 -3.12 -3.41 14.71
N ALA A 47 -2.44 -2.27 14.58
CA ALA A 47 -2.16 -1.40 15.72
C ALA A 47 -3.46 -0.92 16.41
N HIS A 48 -4.47 -0.50 15.63
CA HIS A 48 -5.78 -0.10 16.16
C HIS A 48 -6.49 -1.23 16.88
N LYS A 49 -6.44 -2.47 16.37
CA LYS A 49 -6.95 -3.65 17.08
C LYS A 49 -6.25 -3.85 18.42
N GLN A 50 -4.92 -3.74 18.46
CA GLN A 50 -4.16 -3.89 19.71
C GLN A 50 -4.54 -2.78 20.73
N ILE A 51 -4.78 -1.55 20.28
CA ILE A 51 -5.29 -0.46 21.13
C ILE A 51 -6.65 -0.83 21.74
N ILE A 52 -7.57 -1.34 20.93
CA ILE A 52 -8.92 -1.73 21.39
C ILE A 52 -8.85 -2.87 22.41
N ILE A 53 -7.93 -3.82 22.23
CA ILE A 53 -7.68 -4.93 23.15
C ILE A 53 -6.95 -4.46 24.43
N GLY A 54 -6.46 -3.22 24.47
CA GLY A 54 -5.74 -2.64 25.60
C GLY A 54 -4.23 -2.89 25.58
N ASN A 55 -3.70 -3.55 24.54
CA ASN A 55 -2.27 -3.81 24.37
C ASN A 55 -1.57 -2.65 23.64
N LYS A 56 -1.40 -1.54 24.36
CA LYS A 56 -0.82 -0.31 23.82
C LYS A 56 0.66 -0.43 23.48
N ASP A 57 1.42 -1.24 24.23
CA ASP A 57 2.84 -1.48 23.97
C ASP A 57 3.03 -2.16 22.60
N LYS A 58 2.26 -3.19 22.31
CA LYS A 58 2.31 -3.86 21.00
C LYS A 58 1.85 -2.94 19.88
N ALA A 59 0.84 -2.11 20.10
CA ALA A 59 0.44 -1.10 19.13
C ALA A 59 1.57 -0.09 18.84
N PHE A 60 2.30 0.33 19.88
CA PHE A 60 3.44 1.22 19.76
C PHE A 60 4.58 0.60 18.94
N GLU A 61 4.90 -0.67 19.18
CA GLU A 61 5.90 -1.41 18.39
C GLU A 61 5.54 -1.44 16.91
N ILE A 62 4.28 -1.71 16.59
CA ILE A 62 3.80 -1.73 15.20
C ILE A 62 3.94 -0.35 14.54
N TYR A 63 3.58 0.73 15.24
CA TYR A 63 3.77 2.08 14.71
C TYR A 63 5.25 2.43 14.51
N LYS A 64 6.10 2.08 15.47
CA LYS A 64 7.55 2.32 15.37
C LYS A 64 8.15 1.60 14.15
N TYR A 65 7.81 0.34 13.96
CA TYR A 65 8.27 -0.43 12.81
C TYR A 65 7.74 0.15 11.49
N SER A 66 6.46 0.55 11.46
CA SER A 66 5.85 1.15 10.27
C SER A 66 6.49 2.50 9.92
N TYR A 67 6.80 3.33 10.93
CA TYR A 67 7.48 4.60 10.76
C TYR A 67 8.86 4.41 10.13
N VAL A 68 9.68 3.52 10.70
CA VAL A 68 11.03 3.23 10.18
C VAL A 68 10.97 2.70 8.75
N LYS A 69 10.01 1.82 8.45
CA LYS A 69 9.80 1.29 7.09
C LYS A 69 9.45 2.39 6.07
N GLU A 70 8.57 3.31 6.42
CA GLU A 70 8.23 4.45 5.55
C GLU A 70 9.39 5.45 5.45
N LEU A 71 10.13 5.67 6.54
CA LEU A 71 11.29 6.54 6.61
C LEU A 71 12.42 6.07 5.68
N ILE A 72 12.75 4.78 5.70
CA ILE A 72 13.77 4.19 4.81
C ILE A 72 13.38 4.39 3.35
N LYS A 73 12.14 4.05 2.98
CA LYS A 73 11.63 4.27 1.62
C LYS A 73 11.70 5.73 1.20
N LEU A 74 11.39 6.65 2.12
CA LEU A 74 11.47 8.07 1.83
C LEU A 74 12.93 8.51 1.63
N SER A 75 13.87 7.94 2.38
CA SER A 75 15.30 8.25 2.28
C SER A 75 15.94 7.81 0.96
N GLU A 76 15.35 6.80 0.29
CA GLU A 76 15.75 6.37 -1.07
C GLU A 76 15.44 7.42 -2.14
N LEU A 77 14.61 8.42 -1.83
CA LEU A 77 14.20 9.51 -2.73
C LEU A 77 14.62 10.87 -2.15
N PRO A 78 15.91 11.25 -2.20
CA PRO A 78 16.44 12.40 -1.48
C PRO A 78 15.80 13.74 -1.86
N GLY A 79 15.37 13.89 -3.12
CA GLY A 79 14.76 15.12 -3.63
C GLY A 79 13.45 15.48 -2.94
N ASP A 80 12.67 14.46 -2.53
CA ASP A 80 11.35 14.66 -1.93
C ASP A 80 11.36 14.59 -0.40
N PHE A 81 12.49 14.17 0.18
CA PHE A 81 12.61 13.92 1.62
C PHE A 81 12.19 15.13 2.45
N LYS A 82 12.73 16.32 2.15
CA LYS A 82 12.44 17.55 2.90
C LYS A 82 10.95 17.91 2.91
N TYR A 83 10.23 17.61 1.84
CA TYR A 83 8.81 17.95 1.70
C TYR A 83 7.90 16.90 2.35
N ASN A 84 8.26 15.62 2.23
CA ASN A 84 7.45 14.51 2.71
C ASN A 84 7.75 14.11 4.17
N TYR A 85 8.95 14.40 4.66
CA TYR A 85 9.36 14.06 6.03
C TYR A 85 8.45 14.70 7.09
N PRO A 86 8.11 16.01 7.03
CA PRO A 86 7.19 16.61 8.00
C PRO A 86 5.82 15.93 8.02
N ARG A 87 5.30 15.56 6.84
CA ARG A 87 4.01 14.86 6.72
C ARG A 87 4.05 13.47 7.34
N LEU A 88 5.16 12.75 7.14
CA LEU A 88 5.40 11.47 7.79
C LEU A 88 5.38 11.65 9.32
N VAL A 89 6.11 12.63 9.84
CA VAL A 89 6.16 12.92 11.28
C VAL A 89 4.77 13.27 11.83
N GLU A 90 4.01 14.15 11.17
CA GLU A 90 2.65 14.51 11.59
C GLU A 90 1.71 13.30 11.65
N LYS A 91 1.74 12.45 10.62
CA LYS A 91 0.96 11.21 10.58
C LYS A 91 1.26 10.32 11.80
N TYR A 92 2.53 10.08 12.11
CA TYR A 92 2.91 9.22 13.23
C TYR A 92 2.68 9.88 14.59
N LYS A 93 2.85 11.20 14.73
CA LYS A 93 2.44 11.92 15.95
C LYS A 93 0.96 11.75 16.25
N TYR A 94 0.11 11.86 15.23
CA TYR A 94 -1.33 11.66 15.36
C TYR A 94 -1.71 10.22 15.75
N GLU A 95 -1.03 9.21 15.20
CA GLU A 95 -1.31 7.82 15.58
C GLU A 95 -0.83 7.50 17.00
N LEU A 96 0.33 8.02 17.40
CA LEU A 96 0.87 7.84 18.75
C LEU A 96 0.02 8.55 19.81
N SER A 97 -0.60 9.69 19.49
CA SER A 97 -1.46 10.39 20.45
C SER A 97 -2.68 9.56 20.88
N LYS A 98 -3.07 8.54 20.11
CA LYS A 98 -4.16 7.61 20.46
C LYS A 98 -3.76 6.62 21.57
N LEU A 99 -2.47 6.45 21.85
CA LEU A 99 -1.97 5.57 22.90
C LEU A 99 -1.98 6.23 24.28
N GLY A 100 -1.93 7.56 24.33
CA GLY A 100 -1.83 8.36 25.56
C GLY A 100 -0.40 8.79 25.88
N GLU A 101 -0.19 9.32 27.08
CA GLU A 101 1.13 9.76 27.53
C GLU A 101 2.10 8.58 27.70
N GLY A 102 3.39 8.79 27.35
CA GLY A 102 4.46 7.79 27.47
C GLY A 102 4.90 7.13 26.16
N TYR A 103 4.14 7.28 25.06
CA TYR A 103 4.48 6.69 23.76
C TYR A 103 4.99 7.76 22.79
N SER A 104 6.31 7.89 22.67
CA SER A 104 6.95 8.90 21.83
C SER A 104 8.10 8.31 20.99
N ILE A 105 8.31 8.89 19.81
CA ILE A 105 9.44 8.62 18.93
C ILE A 105 10.24 9.92 18.83
N ASP A 106 11.57 9.83 18.92
CA ASP A 106 12.43 10.97 18.61
C ASP A 106 12.53 11.15 17.09
N PHE A 107 11.67 12.00 16.55
CA PHE A 107 11.66 12.34 15.13
C PHE A 107 12.82 13.30 14.73
N SER A 108 13.66 13.75 15.63
CA SER A 108 14.81 14.61 15.28
C SER A 108 16.08 13.80 14.96
N GLU A 109 16.12 12.56 15.45
CA GLU A 109 17.26 11.66 15.27
C GLU A 109 17.52 11.30 13.79
N TYR A 110 16.45 11.20 12.98
CA TYR A 110 16.51 10.79 11.58
C TYR A 110 15.88 11.78 10.59
N ASP A 111 15.94 13.08 10.91
CA ASP A 111 15.37 14.18 10.12
C ASP A 111 16.11 14.52 8.81
N ALA A 112 17.13 13.75 8.45
CA ALA A 112 17.92 13.95 7.25
C ALA A 112 18.41 12.61 6.69
N VAL A 113 18.41 12.50 5.36
CA VAL A 113 18.87 11.29 4.63
C VAL A 113 20.27 10.86 5.07
N ASN A 114 21.19 11.82 5.26
CA ASN A 114 22.55 11.52 5.71
C ASN A 114 22.62 10.91 7.11
N LYS A 115 21.69 11.26 8.01
CA LYS A 115 21.63 10.65 9.36
C LYS A 115 21.18 9.19 9.27
N ILE A 116 20.22 8.90 8.39
CA ILE A 116 19.72 7.54 8.13
C ILE A 116 20.83 6.68 7.51
N ARG A 117 21.49 7.18 6.47
CA ARG A 117 22.55 6.45 5.76
C ARG A 117 23.72 6.03 6.65
N LYS A 118 24.10 6.85 7.63
CA LYS A 118 25.15 6.53 8.62
C LYS A 118 24.90 5.24 9.42
N VAL A 119 23.65 4.81 9.52
CA VAL A 119 23.26 3.61 10.29
C VAL A 119 23.01 2.41 9.38
N THR A 120 22.71 2.65 8.10
CA THR A 120 22.33 1.60 7.13
C THR A 120 23.45 1.21 6.16
N GLU A 121 24.51 2.01 6.05
CA GLU A 121 25.70 1.78 5.19
C GLU A 121 26.94 1.52 6.04
#